data_AF-A0A7C5GSW9-F1
#
_entry.id   AF-A0A7C5GSW9-F1
#
_cell.length_a   1.000
_cell.length_b   1.000
_cell.length_c   1.000
_cell.angle_alpha   90.00
_cell.angle_beta   90.00
_cell.angle_gamma   90.00
#
_symmetry.space_group_name_H-M   'P 1'
#
loop_
_entity.id
_entity.type
_entity.pdbx_description
1 polymer ?
#
loop_
_entity_poly.entity_id
_entity_poly.type
_entity_poly.pdbx_seq_one_letter_code
_entity_poly.pdbx_strand_id
1 'polypeptide(L)'
;MPYRIFSLATLLIVIWLSYTNVQNYQRLINLQQQLAQQTTQAAEQHVQIMAGLDIAVKAVAEQQAASEQVNQIQAAMNQQQQFMRLQQTYATLLTIELKRTQPEQLAAITEQIAQSKEVIWQAGDQYAAHKAVLQGLMQPIDEAVQKWQSGNLEHSIQTVYETLGNVLQELNAG
;
A
#
# COMPACT_ATOMS: atom_id res chain seq x y z
N MET A 1 41.86 33.51 -25.80
CA MET A 1 41.04 32.27 -25.86
C MET A 1 40.44 31.90 -24.49
N PRO A 2 39.52 32.69 -23.88
CA PRO A 2 38.91 32.34 -22.58
C PRO A 2 37.56 31.59 -22.69
N TYR A 3 36.84 31.70 -23.82
CA TYR A 3 35.49 31.14 -23.98
C TYR A 3 35.42 29.60 -23.97
N ARG A 4 36.51 28.91 -24.32
CA ARG A 4 36.56 27.44 -24.33
C ARG A 4 36.69 26.81 -22.95
N ILE A 5 37.31 27.51 -21.99
CA ILE A 5 37.51 27.01 -20.62
C ILE A 5 36.22 27.21 -19.80
N PHE A 6 35.53 28.34 -20.01
CA PHE A 6 34.26 28.63 -19.35
C PHE A 6 33.15 27.64 -19.74
N SER A 7 33.06 27.30 -21.04
CA SER A 7 32.11 26.30 -21.56
C SER A 7 32.35 24.89 -20.99
N LEU A 8 33.62 24.50 -20.81
CA LEU A 8 33.99 23.18 -20.28
C LEU A 8 33.66 23.07 -18.78
N ALA A 9 33.94 24.13 -18.01
CA ALA A 9 33.63 24.19 -16.58
C ALA A 9 32.11 24.12 -16.33
N THR A 10 31.31 24.84 -17.13
CA THR A 10 29.84 24.74 -17.04
C THR A 10 29.32 23.35 -17.40
N LEU A 11 29.91 22.69 -18.41
CA LEU A 11 29.56 21.32 -18.78
C LEU A 11 29.85 20.32 -17.65
N LEU A 12 31.02 20.45 -17.02
CA LEU A 12 31.40 19.60 -15.88
C LEU A 12 30.48 19.82 -14.66
N ILE A 13 30.08 21.06 -14.40
CA ILE A 13 29.13 21.38 -13.34
C ILE A 13 27.76 20.75 -13.63
N VAL A 14 27.26 20.83 -14.87
CA VAL A 14 25.97 20.23 -15.26
C VAL A 14 26.00 18.70 -15.18
N ILE A 15 27.10 18.07 -15.60
CA ILE A 15 27.29 16.62 -15.48
C ILE A 15 27.31 16.21 -14.01
N TRP A 16 28.02 16.95 -13.17
CA TRP A 16 28.07 16.69 -11.73
C TRP A 16 26.70 16.90 -11.05
N LEU A 17 25.97 17.96 -11.41
CA LEU A 17 24.62 18.21 -10.90
C LEU A 17 23.62 17.13 -11.33
N SER A 18 23.75 16.63 -12.56
CA SER A 18 22.92 15.54 -13.08
C SER A 18 23.22 14.24 -12.34
N TYR A 19 24.50 13.92 -12.14
CA TYR A 19 24.93 12.74 -11.38
C TYR A 19 24.43 12.78 -9.92
N THR A 20 24.56 13.94 -9.27
CA THR A 20 24.10 14.14 -7.88
C THR A 20 22.57 14.02 -7.79
N ASN A 21 21.83 14.55 -8.78
CA ASN A 21 20.38 14.37 -8.86
C ASN A 21 19.98 12.90 -9.00
N VAL A 22 20.63 12.16 -9.90
CA VAL A 22 20.34 10.72 -10.09
C VAL A 22 20.60 9.93 -8.81
N GLN A 23 21.69 10.21 -8.10
CA GLN A 23 21.96 9.58 -6.80
C GLN A 23 20.91 9.93 -5.74
N ASN A 24 20.45 11.20 -5.69
CA ASN A 24 19.41 11.61 -4.76
C ASN A 24 18.07 10.94 -5.06
N TYR A 25 17.70 10.82 -6.34
CA TYR A 25 16.52 10.06 -6.76
C TYR A 25 16.60 8.59 -6.36
N GLN A 26 17.74 7.94 -6.56
CA GLN A 26 17.95 6.55 -6.14
C GLN A 26 17.84 6.39 -4.61
N ARG A 27 18.41 7.32 -3.82
CA ARG A 27 18.26 7.32 -2.36
C ARG A 27 16.82 7.48 -1.92
N LEU A 28 16.06 8.37 -2.57
CA LEU A 28 14.63 8.56 -2.31
C LEU A 28 13.83 7.29 -2.60
N ILE A 29 14.06 6.65 -3.74
CA ILE A 29 13.42 5.38 -4.11
C ILE A 29 13.75 4.30 -3.07
N ASN A 30 15.01 4.18 -2.66
CA ASN A 30 15.44 3.21 -1.66
C ASN A 30 14.80 3.46 -0.29
N LEU A 31 14.74 4.72 0.16
CA LEU A 31 14.06 5.10 1.40
C LEU A 31 12.56 4.80 1.35
N GLN A 32 11.92 5.08 0.22
CA GLN A 32 10.50 4.82 0.02
C GLN A 32 10.20 3.31 0.01
N GLN A 33 11.06 2.50 -0.64
CA GLN A 33 11.00 1.04 -0.57
C GLN A 33 11.23 0.52 0.84
N GLN A 34 12.17 1.11 1.59
CA GLN A 34 12.47 0.69 2.95
C GLN A 34 11.31 1.02 3.91
N LEU A 35 10.69 2.19 3.75
CA LEU A 35 9.48 2.56 4.48
C LEU A 35 8.32 1.64 4.12
N ALA A 36 8.09 1.36 2.83
CA ALA A 36 7.04 0.45 2.37
C ALA A 36 7.23 -0.98 2.93
N GLN A 37 8.47 -1.48 2.97
CA GLN A 37 8.81 -2.77 3.57
C GLN A 37 8.57 -2.77 5.09
N GLN A 38 8.97 -1.71 5.81
CA GLN A 38 8.73 -1.60 7.25
C GLN A 38 7.23 -1.53 7.56
N THR A 39 6.45 -0.78 6.80
CA THR A 39 4.99 -0.74 6.97
C THR A 39 4.34 -2.08 6.66
N THR A 40 4.84 -2.82 5.66
CA THR A 40 4.33 -4.15 5.34
C THR A 40 4.66 -5.14 6.46
N GLN A 41 5.90 -5.17 6.96
CA GLN A 41 6.30 -6.06 8.06
C GLN A 41 5.58 -5.73 9.37
N ALA A 42 5.42 -4.45 9.70
CA ALA A 42 4.66 -4.03 10.87
C ALA A 42 3.18 -4.44 10.74
N ALA A 43 2.57 -4.25 9.56
CA ALA A 43 1.20 -4.69 9.31
C ALA A 43 1.05 -6.21 9.43
N GLU A 44 1.98 -7.00 8.86
CA GLU A 44 1.99 -8.46 8.95
C GLU A 44 2.11 -8.96 10.40
N GLN A 45 3.04 -8.38 11.18
CA GLN A 45 3.21 -8.72 12.59
C GLN A 45 1.96 -8.37 13.41
N HIS A 46 1.37 -7.21 13.16
CA HIS A 46 0.14 -6.79 13.84
C HIS A 46 -1.06 -7.67 13.48
N VAL A 47 -1.18 -8.12 12.23
CA VAL A 47 -2.22 -9.09 11.81
C VAL A 47 -2.06 -10.42 12.55
N GLN A 48 -0.82 -10.92 12.69
CA GLN A 48 -0.56 -12.16 13.45
C GLN A 48 -0.89 -12.01 14.94
N ILE A 49 -0.53 -10.89 15.56
CA ILE A 49 -0.85 -10.60 16.96
C ILE A 49 -2.37 -10.57 17.16
N MET A 50 -3.10 -9.91 16.26
CA MET A 50 -4.57 -9.83 16.34
C MET A 50 -5.27 -11.17 16.08
N ALA A 51 -4.71 -12.04 15.25
CA ALA A 51 -5.22 -13.41 15.09
C ALA A 51 -5.05 -14.23 16.39
N GLY A 52 -3.92 -14.07 17.09
CA GLY A 52 -3.72 -14.68 18.41
C GLY A 52 -4.65 -14.11 19.48
N LEU A 53 -4.92 -12.80 19.43
CA LEU A 53 -5.85 -12.13 20.33
C LEU A 53 -7.30 -12.60 20.10
N ASP A 54 -7.71 -12.84 18.85
CA ASP A 54 -9.04 -13.33 18.48
C ASP A 54 -9.33 -14.72 19.09
N ILE A 55 -8.32 -15.58 19.12
CA ILE A 55 -8.42 -16.90 19.76
C ILE A 55 -8.60 -16.75 21.28
N ALA A 56 -7.85 -15.84 21.91
CA ALA A 56 -7.94 -15.59 23.35
C ALA A 56 -9.30 -15.00 23.75
N VAL A 57 -9.83 -14.06 22.97
CA VAL A 57 -11.15 -13.46 23.22
C VAL A 57 -12.27 -14.46 23.03
N LYS A 58 -12.22 -15.30 21.98
CA LYS A 58 -13.19 -16.40 21.79
C LYS A 58 -13.15 -17.41 22.93
N ALA A 59 -11.96 -17.78 23.42
CA ALA A 59 -11.82 -18.68 24.56
C ALA A 59 -12.43 -18.09 25.86
N VAL A 60 -12.28 -16.78 26.09
CA VAL A 60 -12.92 -16.07 27.22
C VAL A 60 -14.44 -15.96 27.02
N ALA A 61 -14.90 -15.73 25.78
CA ALA A 61 -16.31 -15.67 25.41
C ALA A 61 -17.05 -17.00 25.61
N GLU A 62 -16.38 -18.12 25.34
CA GLU A 62 -16.91 -19.46 25.55
C GLU A 62 -16.98 -19.81 27.05
N GLN A 63 -16.11 -19.23 27.87
CA GLN A 63 -16.04 -19.48 29.32
C GLN A 63 -16.99 -18.60 30.14
N GLN A 64 -17.33 -17.40 29.64
CA GLN A 64 -18.32 -16.50 30.22
C GLN A 64 -19.48 -16.34 29.24
N ALA A 65 -20.60 -17.02 29.48
CA ALA A 65 -21.83 -16.92 28.66
C ALA A 65 -22.05 -15.48 28.16
N ALA A 66 -21.78 -15.28 26.87
CA ALA A 66 -21.57 -14.01 26.17
C ALA A 66 -22.11 -12.76 26.89
N SER A 67 -21.25 -12.11 27.68
CA SER A 67 -21.55 -10.78 28.19
C SER A 67 -21.52 -9.77 27.03
N GLU A 68 -22.38 -8.75 27.06
CA GLU A 68 -22.39 -7.67 26.06
C GLU A 68 -21.00 -7.04 25.87
N GLN A 69 -20.20 -7.04 26.93
CA GLN A 69 -18.84 -6.52 26.95
C GLN A 69 -17.88 -7.34 26.07
N VAL A 70 -18.00 -8.66 26.03
CA VAL A 70 -17.21 -9.52 25.15
C VAL A 70 -17.59 -9.33 23.68
N ASN A 71 -18.88 -9.18 23.38
CA ASN A 71 -19.36 -8.89 22.02
C ASN A 71 -18.86 -7.53 21.51
N GLN A 72 -18.82 -6.51 22.38
CA GLN A 72 -18.28 -5.19 22.05
C GLN A 72 -16.76 -5.25 21.78
N ILE A 73 -16.00 -5.98 22.61
CA ILE A 73 -14.56 -6.18 22.40
C ILE A 73 -14.29 -6.89 21.07
N GLN A 74 -15.04 -7.95 20.78
CA GLN A 74 -14.92 -8.70 19.53
C GLN A 74 -15.25 -7.83 18.31
N ALA A 75 -16.29 -6.99 18.40
CA ALA A 75 -16.64 -6.07 17.33
C ALA A 75 -15.53 -5.02 17.08
N ALA A 76 -14.98 -4.44 18.16
CA ALA A 76 -13.87 -3.49 18.08
C ALA A 76 -12.61 -4.14 17.48
N MET A 77 -12.30 -5.38 17.86
CA MET A 77 -11.18 -6.14 17.30
C MET A 77 -11.38 -6.46 15.82
N ASN A 78 -12.58 -6.89 15.44
CA ASN A 78 -12.90 -7.14 14.03
C ASN A 78 -12.74 -5.86 13.20
N GLN A 79 -13.21 -4.72 13.72
CA GLN A 79 -13.03 -3.41 13.09
C GLN A 79 -11.54 -3.06 12.93
N GLN A 80 -10.74 -3.26 13.98
CA GLN A 80 -9.29 -3.03 13.93
C GLN A 80 -8.59 -3.96 12.92
N GLN A 81 -8.94 -5.24 12.88
CA GLN A 81 -8.38 -6.19 11.92
C GLN A 81 -8.68 -5.82 10.48
N GLN A 82 -9.88 -5.30 10.18
CA GLN A 82 -10.21 -4.86 8.85
C GLN A 82 -9.45 -3.57 8.47
N PHE A 83 -9.32 -2.62 9.39
CA PHE A 83 -8.49 -1.44 9.19
C PHE A 83 -7.03 -1.81 8.86
N MET A 84 -6.44 -2.74 9.61
CA MET A 84 -5.06 -3.19 9.36
C MET A 84 -4.91 -3.95 8.05
N ARG A 85 -5.90 -4.78 7.67
CA ARG A 85 -5.91 -5.41 6.34
C ARG A 85 -5.90 -4.37 5.23
N LEU A 86 -6.67 -3.29 5.38
CA LEU A 86 -6.68 -2.18 4.43
C LEU A 86 -5.31 -1.46 4.37
N GLN A 87 -4.66 -1.24 5.51
CA GLN A 87 -3.29 -0.70 5.57
C GLN A 87 -2.27 -1.61 4.89
N GLN A 88 -2.37 -2.92 5.11
CA GLN A 88 -1.51 -3.90 4.45
C GLN A 88 -1.72 -3.86 2.94
N THR A 89 -2.97 -3.83 2.48
CA THR A 89 -3.30 -3.69 1.06
C THR A 89 -2.70 -2.42 0.45
N TYR A 90 -2.78 -1.28 1.14
CA TYR A 90 -2.11 -0.05 0.72
C TYR A 90 -0.59 -0.24 0.56
N ALA A 91 0.07 -0.81 1.58
CA ALA A 91 1.52 -1.01 1.56
C ALA A 91 1.96 -2.00 0.46
N THR A 92 1.18 -3.05 0.23
CA THR A 92 1.38 -4.02 -0.86
C THR A 92 1.28 -3.32 -2.22
N LEU A 93 0.21 -2.56 -2.48
CA LEU A 93 0.03 -1.84 -3.75
C LEU A 93 1.13 -0.81 -3.99
N LEU A 94 1.57 -0.08 -2.97
CA LEU A 94 2.71 0.83 -3.07
C LEU A 94 4.01 0.08 -3.41
N THR A 95 4.27 -1.04 -2.74
CA THR A 95 5.45 -1.87 -3.00
C THR A 95 5.44 -2.45 -4.41
N ILE A 96 4.27 -2.83 -4.90
CA ILE A 96 4.04 -3.33 -6.25
C ILE A 96 4.37 -2.24 -7.28
N GLU A 97 3.88 -1.01 -7.10
CA GLU A 97 4.19 0.09 -8.00
C GLU A 97 5.71 0.35 -8.07
N LEU A 98 6.40 0.29 -6.92
CA LEU A 98 7.86 0.45 -6.84
C LEU A 98 8.64 -0.67 -7.55
N LYS A 99 8.03 -1.84 -7.72
CA LYS A 99 8.64 -3.01 -8.39
C LYS A 99 8.12 -3.24 -9.80
N ARG A 100 7.26 -2.35 -10.31
CA ARG A 100 6.58 -2.50 -11.62
C ARG A 100 7.51 -2.78 -12.79
N THR A 101 8.77 -2.33 -12.74
CA THR A 101 9.76 -2.54 -13.80
C THR A 101 10.51 -3.87 -13.71
N GLN A 102 10.12 -4.78 -12.80
CA GLN A 102 10.74 -6.10 -12.60
C GLN A 102 9.87 -7.20 -13.25
N PRO A 103 10.15 -7.59 -14.51
CA PRO A 103 9.26 -8.46 -15.30
C PRO A 103 9.15 -9.89 -14.76
N GLU A 104 10.13 -10.36 -14.00
CA GLU A 104 10.17 -11.72 -13.43
C GLU A 104 9.12 -12.00 -12.35
N GLN A 105 8.50 -10.96 -11.78
CA GLN A 105 7.47 -11.10 -10.73
C GLN A 105 6.07 -10.72 -11.22
N LEU A 106 5.91 -10.45 -12.53
CA LEU A 106 4.71 -9.84 -13.09
C LEU A 106 3.42 -10.61 -12.79
N ALA A 107 3.45 -11.94 -12.91
CA ALA A 107 2.27 -12.78 -12.66
C ALA A 107 1.82 -12.70 -11.20
N ALA A 108 2.75 -12.89 -10.25
CA ALA A 108 2.48 -12.83 -8.82
C ALA A 108 2.03 -11.43 -8.37
N ILE A 109 2.66 -10.39 -8.91
CA ILE A 109 2.32 -9.00 -8.61
C ILE A 109 0.91 -8.66 -9.14
N THR A 110 0.57 -9.11 -10.35
CA THR A 110 -0.74 -8.86 -10.95
C THR A 110 -1.85 -9.59 -10.18
N GLU A 111 -1.56 -10.80 -9.70
CA GLU A 111 -2.48 -11.54 -8.82
C GLU A 111 -2.69 -10.79 -7.48
N GLN A 112 -1.63 -10.26 -6.87
CA GLN A 112 -1.76 -9.47 -5.64
C GLN A 112 -2.59 -8.20 -5.84
N ILE A 113 -2.46 -7.53 -7.00
CA ILE A 113 -3.35 -6.41 -7.37
C ILE A 113 -4.80 -6.90 -7.45
N ALA A 114 -5.08 -8.03 -8.12
CA ALA A 114 -6.44 -8.56 -8.23
C ALA A 114 -7.04 -8.92 -6.86
N GLN A 115 -6.25 -9.55 -5.98
CA GLN A 115 -6.66 -9.91 -4.62
C GLN A 115 -7.00 -8.69 -3.75
N SER A 116 -6.38 -7.53 -4.01
CA SER A 116 -6.68 -6.29 -3.28
C SER A 116 -8.14 -5.84 -3.39
N LYS A 117 -8.83 -6.21 -4.49
CA LYS A 117 -10.23 -5.82 -4.74
C LYS A 117 -11.16 -6.24 -3.63
N GLU A 118 -11.02 -7.47 -3.14
CA GLU A 118 -11.90 -8.01 -2.11
C GLU A 118 -11.79 -7.21 -0.81
N VAL A 119 -10.56 -6.93 -0.38
CA VAL A 119 -10.30 -6.16 0.84
C VAL A 119 -10.84 -4.74 0.73
N ILE A 120 -10.61 -4.08 -0.42
CA ILE A 120 -11.08 -2.72 -0.67
C ILE A 120 -12.62 -2.67 -0.73
N TRP A 121 -13.24 -3.67 -1.35
CA TRP A 121 -14.69 -3.78 -1.45
C TRP A 121 -15.34 -3.96 -0.08
N GLN A 122 -14.83 -4.90 0.72
CA GLN A 122 -15.29 -5.15 2.09
C GLN A 122 -15.12 -3.91 2.97
N ALA A 123 -14.01 -3.21 2.85
CA ALA A 123 -13.80 -1.93 3.54
C ALA A 123 -14.85 -0.88 3.12
N GLY A 124 -15.25 -0.85 1.84
CA GLY A 124 -16.35 0.01 1.38
C GLY A 124 -17.70 -0.31 2.03
N ASP A 125 -17.98 -1.58 2.29
CA ASP A 125 -19.20 -1.99 3.01
C ASP A 125 -19.13 -1.66 4.51
N GLN A 126 -17.93 -1.68 5.10
CA GLN A 126 -17.72 -1.32 6.50
C GLN A 126 -17.76 0.20 6.75
N TYR A 127 -17.09 0.98 5.89
CA TYR A 127 -16.94 2.43 6.04
C TYR A 127 -17.88 3.16 5.09
N ALA A 128 -19.15 3.28 5.49
CA ALA A 128 -20.21 3.84 4.64
C ALA A 128 -19.88 5.22 4.03
N ALA A 129 -19.18 6.08 4.77
CA ALA A 129 -18.76 7.41 4.29
C ALA A 129 -17.76 7.34 3.12
N HIS A 130 -16.95 6.28 3.04
CA HIS A 130 -15.95 6.08 1.99
C HIS A 130 -16.36 5.00 0.97
N LYS A 131 -17.58 4.44 1.08
CA LYS A 131 -18.07 3.34 0.23
C LYS A 131 -17.92 3.62 -1.26
N ALA A 132 -18.42 4.77 -1.71
CA ALA A 132 -18.40 5.14 -3.12
C ALA A 132 -16.95 5.30 -3.64
N VAL A 133 -16.07 5.86 -2.82
CA VAL A 133 -14.66 6.06 -3.16
C VAL A 133 -13.94 4.72 -3.27
N LEU A 134 -14.10 3.84 -2.26
CA LEU A 134 -13.45 2.54 -2.21
C LEU A 134 -13.96 1.60 -3.31
N GLN A 135 -15.28 1.50 -3.50
CA GLN A 135 -15.86 0.66 -4.55
C GLN A 135 -15.63 1.22 -5.95
N GLY A 136 -15.41 2.54 -6.08
CA GLY A 136 -14.98 3.17 -7.33
C GLY A 136 -13.60 2.72 -7.81
N LEU A 137 -12.76 2.16 -6.93
CA LEU A 137 -11.44 1.64 -7.30
C LEU A 137 -11.48 0.31 -8.06
N MET A 138 -12.62 -0.38 -8.11
CA MET A 138 -12.72 -1.68 -8.79
C MET A 138 -12.32 -1.62 -10.26
N GLN A 139 -12.83 -0.62 -10.98
CA GLN A 139 -12.53 -0.45 -12.40
C GLN A 139 -11.04 -0.11 -12.63
N PRO A 140 -10.43 0.88 -11.96
CA PRO A 140 -8.98 1.11 -12.05
C PRO A 140 -8.12 -0.12 -11.75
N ILE A 141 -8.53 -0.95 -10.78
CA ILE A 141 -7.81 -2.20 -10.47
C ILE A 141 -7.94 -3.20 -11.62
N ASP A 142 -9.14 -3.38 -12.18
CA ASP A 142 -9.37 -4.29 -13.32
C ASP A 142 -8.59 -3.85 -14.56
N GLU A 143 -8.58 -2.55 -14.85
CA GLU A 143 -7.78 -1.98 -15.93
C GLU A 143 -6.29 -2.23 -15.73
N ALA A 144 -5.78 -2.03 -14.51
CA ALA A 144 -4.37 -2.29 -14.20
C ALA A 144 -3.99 -3.76 -14.37
N VAL A 145 -4.82 -4.68 -13.85
CA VAL A 145 -4.62 -6.13 -14.00
C VAL A 145 -4.57 -6.50 -15.48
N GLN A 146 -5.51 -6.01 -16.29
CA GLN A 146 -5.55 -6.30 -17.71
C GLN A 146 -4.32 -5.73 -18.45
N LYS A 147 -3.92 -4.49 -18.15
CA LYS A 147 -2.76 -3.85 -18.77
C LYS A 147 -1.48 -4.61 -18.43
N TRP A 148 -1.30 -4.99 -17.18
CA TRP A 148 -0.08 -5.68 -16.74
C TRP A 148 -0.02 -7.11 -17.25
N GLN A 149 -1.15 -7.83 -17.32
CA GLN A 149 -1.25 -9.12 -18.01
C GLN A 149 -0.89 -9.04 -19.50
N SER A 150 -1.19 -7.91 -20.16
CA SER A 150 -0.80 -7.66 -21.55
C SER A 150 0.66 -7.20 -21.72
N GLY A 151 1.43 -7.12 -20.63
CA GLY A 151 2.83 -6.67 -20.63
C GLY A 151 3.02 -5.16 -20.63
N ASN A 152 1.94 -4.37 -20.52
CA ASN A 152 2.02 -2.92 -20.39
C ASN A 152 2.31 -2.53 -18.94
N LEU A 153 3.60 -2.51 -18.60
CA LEU A 153 4.11 -2.12 -17.28
C LEU A 153 4.20 -0.60 -17.10
N GLU A 154 3.86 0.20 -18.10
CA GLU A 154 3.86 1.67 -17.98
C GLU A 154 2.58 2.19 -17.34
N HIS A 155 1.51 1.38 -17.37
CA HIS A 155 0.28 1.71 -16.68
C HIS A 155 0.51 1.71 -15.15
N SER A 156 0.16 2.80 -14.48
CA SER A 156 0.42 3.00 -13.06
C SER A 156 -0.83 2.68 -12.24
N ILE A 157 -0.66 2.09 -11.06
CA ILE A 157 -1.73 1.96 -10.06
C ILE A 157 -1.69 3.10 -9.02
N GLN A 158 -1.02 4.21 -9.33
CA GLN A 158 -0.86 5.37 -8.45
C GLN A 158 -2.18 5.86 -7.85
N THR A 159 -3.18 6.08 -8.69
CA THR A 159 -4.50 6.54 -8.25
C THR A 159 -5.14 5.58 -7.24
N VAL A 160 -4.88 4.28 -7.33
CA VAL A 160 -5.43 3.27 -6.43
C VAL A 160 -4.82 3.41 -5.03
N TYR A 161 -3.49 3.36 -4.91
CA TYR A 161 -2.86 3.45 -3.58
C TYR A 161 -2.96 4.86 -2.98
N GLU A 162 -2.97 5.93 -3.76
CA GLU A 162 -3.15 7.29 -3.24
C GLU A 162 -4.55 7.49 -2.65
N THR A 163 -5.59 7.01 -3.35
CA THR A 163 -6.96 7.07 -2.87
C THR A 163 -7.13 6.26 -1.58
N LEU A 164 -6.55 5.05 -1.53
CA LEU A 164 -6.48 4.24 -0.32
C LEU A 164 -5.76 4.96 0.82
N GLY A 165 -4.62 5.59 0.54
CA GLY A 165 -3.85 6.35 1.52
C GLY A 165 -4.64 7.51 2.13
N ASN A 166 -5.40 8.23 1.30
CA ASN A 166 -6.27 9.32 1.76
C ASN A 166 -7.40 8.79 2.66
N VAL A 167 -8.07 7.71 2.25
CA VAL A 167 -9.12 7.08 3.08
C VAL A 167 -8.54 6.59 4.41
N LEU A 168 -7.35 5.98 4.41
CA LEU A 168 -6.68 5.53 5.64
C LEU A 168 -6.32 6.70 6.56
N GLN A 169 -5.93 7.85 6.01
CA GLN A 169 -5.68 9.06 6.81
C GLN A 169 -6.96 9.62 7.42
N GLU A 170 -8.04 9.70 6.64
CA GLU A 170 -9.35 10.16 7.10
C GLU A 170 -9.90 9.26 8.21
N LEU A 171 -9.77 7.93 8.06
CA LEU A 171 -10.17 6.95 9.07
C LEU A 171 -9.33 6.99 10.35
N ASN A 172 -8.09 7.47 10.29
CA ASN A 172 -7.20 7.60 11.46
C ASN A 172 -7.33 8.97 12.15
N ALA A 173 -7.97 9.94 11.50
CA ALA A 173 -8.17 11.30 12.02
C ALA A 173 -9.54 11.48 12.71
N GLY A 174 -10.46 10.53 12.56
CA GLY A 174 -11.77 10.48 13.21
C GLY A 174 -11.81 9.53 14.40
#